data_AF-K2D4W9-F1
#
_entry.id   AF-K2D4W9-F1
#
_cell.length_a   1.000
_cell.length_b   1.000
_cell.length_c   1.000
_cell.angle_alpha   90.00
_cell.angle_beta   90.00
_cell.angle_gamma   90.00
#
_symmetry.space_group_name_H-M   'P 1'
#
loop_
_entity.id
_entity.type
_entity.pdbx_description
1 polymer ?
#
loop_
_entity_poly.entity_id
_entity_poly.type
_entity_poly.pdbx_seq_one_letter_code
_entity_poly.pdbx_strand_id
1 'polypeptide(L)'
;SDGKKYLTEAANAEGAFRIIQSIPSPKAEPFKRWLAKVGYERVQEIENPELASQRARALYKAKGYPDAWIEKRMRSIAIREELTEEWQERGVKEDREYSILTAEISKATFGLTPSEYKRVKGLKRENLRDHMNDLELIFSMLGEASTTELTRTRDTQGFDENKEAAKDGGKIAGNARKALEAKSGKKVVSKEKFLPGRTAKGRLNK
;
A
#
# COMPACT_ATOMS: atom_id res chain seq x y z
N SER A 1 -28.97 -31.29 11.37
CA SER A 1 -27.59 -31.21 10.84
C SER A 1 -26.83 -32.45 11.29
N ASP A 2 -26.25 -33.22 10.38
CA ASP A 2 -25.73 -34.59 10.56
C ASP A 2 -24.27 -34.68 11.01
N GLY A 3 -23.68 -33.60 11.53
CA GLY A 3 -22.37 -33.62 12.21
C GLY A 3 -21.15 -33.92 11.34
N LYS A 4 -21.32 -34.10 10.03
CA LYS A 4 -20.23 -34.42 9.09
C LYS A 4 -19.49 -33.15 8.68
N LYS A 5 -18.18 -33.12 8.94
CA LYS A 5 -17.26 -32.10 8.41
C LYS A 5 -16.72 -32.62 7.07
N TYR A 6 -17.19 -32.03 5.98
CA TYR A 6 -16.61 -32.27 4.66
C TYR A 6 -15.46 -31.27 4.44
N LEU A 7 -14.36 -31.74 3.84
CA LEU A 7 -13.36 -30.85 3.24
C LEU A 7 -14.02 -30.25 1.99
N THR A 8 -14.57 -29.04 2.10
CA THR A 8 -15.10 -28.34 0.95
C THR A 8 -13.93 -27.78 0.15
N GLU A 9 -13.64 -28.38 -1.01
CA GLU A 9 -12.71 -27.78 -1.97
C GLU A 9 -13.37 -26.52 -2.56
N ALA A 10 -13.14 -25.38 -1.92
CA ALA A 10 -13.51 -24.09 -2.47
C ALA A 10 -12.49 -23.72 -3.55
N ALA A 11 -12.93 -23.57 -4.80
CA ALA A 11 -12.08 -23.06 -5.86
C ALA A 11 -11.51 -21.68 -5.46
N ASN A 12 -10.21 -21.49 -5.68
CA ASN A 12 -9.60 -20.16 -5.60
C ASN A 12 -10.16 -19.26 -6.72
N ALA A 13 -9.87 -17.96 -6.68
CA ALA A 13 -10.43 -17.01 -7.64
C ALA A 13 -10.13 -17.40 -9.12
N GLU A 14 -8.91 -17.84 -9.40
CA GLU A 14 -8.51 -18.31 -10.73
C GLU A 14 -9.33 -19.54 -11.17
N GLY A 15 -9.44 -20.55 -10.31
CA GLY A 15 -10.24 -21.75 -10.54
C GLY A 15 -11.72 -21.42 -10.75
N ALA A 16 -12.28 -20.48 -9.98
CA ALA A 16 -13.63 -20.00 -10.17
C ALA A 16 -13.82 -19.33 -11.53
N PHE A 17 -12.88 -18.49 -11.97
CA PHE A 17 -12.91 -17.87 -13.30
C PHE A 17 -12.81 -18.91 -14.42
N ARG A 18 -11.99 -19.95 -14.26
CA ARG A 18 -11.88 -21.07 -15.21
C ARG A 18 -13.19 -21.87 -15.29
N ILE A 19 -13.82 -22.16 -14.15
CA ILE A 19 -15.15 -22.79 -14.11
C ILE A 19 -16.16 -21.92 -14.86
N ILE A 20 -16.24 -20.62 -14.57
CA ILE A 20 -17.15 -19.69 -15.26
C ILE A 20 -16.94 -19.70 -16.78
N GLN A 21 -15.69 -19.73 -17.25
CA GLN A 21 -15.36 -19.82 -18.68
C GLN A 21 -15.92 -21.10 -19.31
N SER A 22 -15.90 -22.23 -18.58
CA SER A 22 -16.36 -23.53 -19.07
C SER A 22 -17.89 -23.69 -19.15
N ILE A 23 -18.68 -22.86 -18.45
CA ILE A 23 -20.15 -22.99 -18.42
C ILE A 23 -20.76 -22.65 -19.79
N PRO A 24 -21.45 -23.58 -20.48
CA PRO A 24 -22.07 -23.34 -21.78
C PRO A 24 -23.49 -22.75 -21.62
N SER A 25 -23.61 -21.63 -20.91
CA SER A 25 -24.90 -20.97 -20.65
C SER A 25 -24.85 -19.49 -20.99
N PRO A 26 -25.89 -18.92 -21.63
CA PRO A 26 -26.02 -17.47 -21.80
C PRO A 26 -25.97 -16.68 -20.50
N LYS A 27 -26.30 -17.31 -19.35
CA LYS A 27 -26.21 -16.68 -18.03
C LYS A 27 -24.77 -16.38 -17.59
N ALA A 28 -23.79 -17.12 -18.11
CA ALA A 28 -22.37 -16.88 -17.83
C ALA A 28 -21.76 -15.79 -18.74
N GLU A 29 -22.45 -15.42 -19.83
CA GLU A 29 -21.94 -14.51 -20.85
C GLU A 29 -21.53 -13.12 -20.31
N PRO A 30 -22.28 -12.47 -19.38
CA PRO A 30 -21.84 -11.21 -18.81
C PRO A 30 -20.48 -11.29 -18.12
N PHE A 31 -20.21 -12.40 -17.41
CA PHE A 31 -18.93 -12.63 -16.76
C PHE A 31 -17.81 -12.92 -17.76
N LYS A 32 -18.10 -13.69 -18.82
CA LYS A 32 -17.12 -13.97 -19.88
C LYS A 32 -16.73 -12.70 -20.65
N ARG A 33 -17.70 -11.84 -20.97
CA ARG A 33 -17.45 -10.52 -21.57
C ARG A 33 -16.63 -9.63 -20.66
N TRP A 34 -16.94 -9.63 -19.37
CA TRP A 34 -16.14 -8.90 -18.40
C TRP A 34 -14.69 -9.41 -18.34
N LEU A 35 -14.48 -10.73 -18.30
CA LEU A 35 -13.14 -11.34 -18.34
C LEU A 35 -12.40 -11.00 -19.64
N ALA A 36 -13.07 -11.07 -20.79
CA ALA A 36 -12.49 -10.70 -22.08
C ALA A 36 -12.08 -9.22 -22.11
N LYS A 37 -12.93 -8.33 -21.59
CA LYS A 37 -12.62 -6.91 -21.47
C LYS A 37 -11.39 -6.67 -20.58
N VAL A 38 -11.36 -7.28 -19.39
CA VAL A 38 -10.22 -7.14 -18.48
C VAL A 38 -8.93 -7.69 -19.12
N GLY A 39 -9.01 -8.82 -19.82
CA GLY A 39 -7.88 -9.40 -20.56
C GLY A 39 -7.37 -8.47 -21.67
N TYR A 40 -8.28 -7.89 -22.46
CA TYR A 40 -7.94 -6.90 -23.46
C TYR A 40 -7.28 -5.65 -22.85
N GLU A 41 -7.84 -5.11 -21.76
CA GLU A 41 -7.23 -4.00 -21.02
C GLU A 41 -5.81 -4.36 -20.52
N ARG A 42 -5.55 -5.60 -20.10
CA ARG A 42 -4.18 -6.03 -19.72
C ARG A 42 -3.23 -5.99 -20.92
N VAL A 43 -3.67 -6.43 -22.10
CA VAL A 43 -2.86 -6.38 -23.33
C VAL A 43 -2.53 -4.93 -23.69
N GLN A 44 -3.51 -4.03 -23.64
CA GLN A 44 -3.28 -2.61 -23.89
C GLN A 44 -2.33 -1.98 -22.86
N GLU A 45 -2.39 -2.38 -21.59
CA GLU A 45 -1.44 -1.92 -20.56
C GLU A 45 -0.01 -2.42 -20.80
N ILE A 46 0.18 -3.58 -21.45
CA ILE A 46 1.52 -4.06 -21.84
C ILE A 46 2.09 -3.21 -22.97
N GLU A 47 1.26 -2.86 -23.95
CA GLU A 47 1.65 -1.98 -25.07
C GLU A 47 1.87 -0.53 -24.62
N ASN A 48 1.06 -0.05 -23.68
CA ASN A 48 1.16 1.30 -23.09
C ASN A 48 1.09 1.23 -21.55
N PRO A 49 2.24 1.10 -20.86
CA PRO A 49 2.30 1.03 -19.39
C PRO A 49 1.70 2.22 -18.66
N GLU A 50 1.57 3.39 -19.29
CA GLU A 50 0.93 4.56 -18.68
C GLU A 50 -0.53 4.28 -18.31
N LEU A 51 -1.22 3.43 -19.09
CA LEU A 51 -2.60 3.02 -18.83
C LEU A 51 -2.73 2.31 -17.47
N ALA A 52 -1.70 1.57 -17.03
CA ALA A 52 -1.71 0.93 -15.72
C ALA A 52 -1.68 1.97 -14.59
N SER A 53 -0.89 3.03 -14.74
CA SER A 53 -0.83 4.16 -13.81
C SER A 53 -2.15 4.93 -13.77
N GLN A 54 -2.76 5.17 -14.93
CA GLN A 54 -4.07 5.82 -15.03
C GLN A 54 -5.17 4.97 -14.37
N ARG A 55 -5.15 3.65 -14.59
CA ARG A 55 -6.06 2.71 -13.92
C ARG A 55 -5.89 2.72 -12.41
N ALA A 56 -4.66 2.75 -11.90
CA ALA A 56 -4.41 2.85 -10.47
C ALA A 56 -5.06 4.09 -9.85
N ARG A 57 -4.91 5.26 -10.50
CA ARG A 57 -5.57 6.51 -10.11
C ARG A 57 -7.10 6.38 -10.15
N ALA A 58 -7.63 5.82 -11.23
CA ALA A 58 -9.08 5.60 -11.38
C ALA A 58 -9.65 4.68 -10.28
N LEU A 59 -8.92 3.62 -9.89
CA LEU A 59 -9.32 2.72 -8.81
C LEU A 59 -9.38 3.43 -7.45
N TYR A 60 -8.40 4.28 -7.12
CA TYR A 60 -8.46 5.08 -5.90
C TYR A 60 -9.59 6.12 -5.96
N LYS A 61 -9.80 6.76 -7.12
CA LYS A 61 -10.91 7.70 -7.30
C LYS A 61 -12.27 7.03 -7.13
N ALA A 62 -12.44 5.81 -7.67
CA ALA A 62 -13.65 5.00 -7.51
C ALA A 62 -13.88 4.57 -6.05
N LYS A 63 -12.82 4.42 -5.25
CA LYS A 63 -12.90 4.22 -3.79
C LYS A 63 -13.24 5.51 -3.02
N GLY A 64 -13.32 6.67 -3.69
CA GLY A 64 -13.71 7.97 -3.13
C GLY A 64 -12.55 8.81 -2.60
N TYR A 65 -11.30 8.48 -2.94
CA TYR A 65 -10.14 9.26 -2.52
C TYR A 65 -10.05 10.59 -3.30
N PRO A 66 -9.72 11.73 -2.66
CA PRO A 66 -9.51 12.99 -3.36
C PRO A 66 -8.29 12.96 -4.29
N ASP A 67 -8.37 13.62 -5.45
CA ASP A 67 -7.28 13.64 -6.45
C ASP A 67 -5.93 14.08 -5.81
N ALA A 68 -5.93 15.10 -4.95
CA ALA A 68 -4.72 15.56 -4.26
C ALA A 68 -4.10 14.50 -3.32
N TRP A 69 -4.91 13.64 -2.70
CA TRP A 69 -4.41 12.53 -1.90
C TRP A 69 -3.87 11.41 -2.80
N ILE A 70 -4.55 11.14 -3.92
CA ILE A 70 -4.12 10.13 -4.91
C ILE A 70 -2.72 10.46 -5.43
N GLU A 71 -2.45 11.72 -5.79
CA GLU A 71 -1.11 12.12 -6.25
C GLU A 71 -0.03 11.85 -5.20
N LYS A 72 -0.29 12.18 -3.93
CA LYS A 72 0.64 11.90 -2.83
C LYS A 72 0.86 10.40 -2.66
N ARG A 73 -0.22 9.61 -2.74
CA ARG A 73 -0.14 8.16 -2.63
C ARG A 73 0.66 7.56 -3.78
N MET A 74 0.46 8.01 -5.02
CA MET A 74 1.23 7.56 -6.19
C MET A 74 2.71 7.86 -6.02
N ARG A 75 3.09 9.06 -5.55
CA ARG A 75 4.49 9.39 -5.23
C ARG A 75 5.07 8.50 -4.13
N SER A 76 4.28 8.22 -3.10
CA SER A 76 4.69 7.28 -2.03
C SER A 76 4.87 5.84 -2.53
N ILE A 77 4.17 5.41 -3.58
CA ILE A 77 4.43 4.10 -4.23
C ILE A 77 5.81 4.14 -4.89
N ALA A 78 6.07 5.14 -5.72
CA ALA A 78 7.34 5.26 -6.44
C ALA A 78 8.56 5.30 -5.51
N ILE A 79 8.50 6.11 -4.42
CA ILE A 79 9.60 6.18 -3.44
C ILE A 79 9.85 4.83 -2.76
N ARG A 80 8.79 4.06 -2.49
CA ARG A 80 8.92 2.74 -1.88
C ARG A 80 9.48 1.73 -2.87
N GLU A 81 9.07 1.78 -4.13
CA GLU A 81 9.59 0.92 -5.20
C GLU A 81 11.09 1.16 -5.37
N GLU A 82 11.53 2.41 -5.46
CA GLU A 82 12.95 2.78 -5.52
C GLU A 82 13.74 2.23 -4.32
N LEU A 83 13.21 2.35 -3.10
CA LEU A 83 13.87 1.79 -1.90
C LEU A 83 14.00 0.27 -1.97
N THR A 84 12.96 -0.43 -2.45
CA THR A 84 13.01 -1.90 -2.57
C THR A 84 13.94 -2.37 -3.68
N GLU A 85 14.01 -1.65 -4.79
CA GLU A 85 14.97 -1.89 -5.87
C GLU A 85 16.40 -1.70 -5.37
N GLU A 86 16.66 -0.60 -4.66
CA GLU A 86 17.97 -0.35 -4.06
C GLU A 86 18.37 -1.51 -3.12
N TRP A 87 17.49 -1.93 -2.21
CA TRP A 87 17.79 -3.07 -1.33
C TRP A 87 18.07 -4.38 -2.10
N GLN A 88 17.33 -4.62 -3.19
CA GLN A 88 17.55 -5.77 -4.05
C GLN A 88 18.96 -5.73 -4.68
N GLU A 89 19.38 -4.58 -5.19
CA GLU A 89 20.71 -4.35 -5.73
C GLU A 89 21.80 -4.52 -4.67
N ARG A 90 21.51 -4.16 -3.41
CA ARG A 90 22.39 -4.39 -2.25
C ARG A 90 22.39 -5.82 -1.71
N GLY A 91 21.69 -6.75 -2.38
CA GLY A 91 21.70 -8.17 -2.00
C GLY A 91 20.76 -8.55 -0.86
N VAL A 92 19.78 -7.71 -0.52
CA VAL A 92 18.63 -8.08 0.33
C VAL A 92 17.60 -8.78 -0.57
N LYS A 93 17.20 -10.01 -0.24
CA LYS A 93 16.45 -10.86 -1.20
C LYS A 93 15.20 -11.50 -0.64
N GLU A 94 15.01 -11.49 0.68
CA GLU A 94 13.85 -12.16 1.28
C GLU A 94 12.72 -11.16 1.59
N ASP A 95 11.48 -11.54 1.29
CA ASP A 95 10.28 -10.76 1.67
C ASP A 95 10.23 -10.47 3.19
N ARG A 96 10.79 -11.39 3.99
CA ARG A 96 10.93 -11.25 5.43
C ARG A 96 11.88 -10.10 5.79
N GLU A 97 13.00 -9.98 5.09
CA GLU A 97 13.98 -8.91 5.29
C GLU A 97 13.35 -7.55 4.97
N TYR A 98 12.69 -7.41 3.82
CA TYR A 98 11.98 -6.17 3.47
C TYR A 98 10.93 -5.76 4.50
N SER A 99 10.22 -6.74 5.06
CA SER A 99 9.25 -6.51 6.13
C SER A 99 9.92 -5.99 7.41
N ILE A 100 11.10 -6.52 7.76
CA ILE A 100 11.88 -6.06 8.91
C ILE A 100 12.43 -4.66 8.66
N LEU A 101 13.05 -4.41 7.51
CA LEU A 101 13.60 -3.09 7.17
C LEU A 101 12.51 -2.01 7.16
N THR A 102 11.36 -2.30 6.53
CA THR A 102 10.18 -1.42 6.58
C THR A 102 9.72 -1.18 8.02
N ALA A 103 9.78 -2.21 8.89
CA ALA A 103 9.39 -2.07 10.29
C ALA A 103 10.38 -1.20 11.09
N GLU A 104 11.68 -1.30 10.82
CA GLU A 104 12.71 -0.44 11.42
C GLU A 104 12.50 1.03 11.05
N ILE A 105 12.26 1.33 9.76
CA ILE A 105 11.92 2.70 9.30
C ILE A 105 10.70 3.21 10.04
N SER A 106 9.59 2.47 10.01
CA SER A 106 8.33 2.88 10.66
C SER A 106 8.51 3.10 12.16
N LYS A 107 9.26 2.21 12.84
CA LYS A 107 9.51 2.32 14.27
C LYS A 107 10.38 3.53 14.61
N ALA A 108 11.43 3.78 13.84
CA ALA A 108 12.29 4.94 14.04
C ALA A 108 11.56 6.27 13.72
N THR A 109 10.69 6.29 12.71
CA THR A 109 9.91 7.48 12.34
C THR A 109 8.76 7.76 13.31
N PHE A 110 7.89 6.78 13.55
CA PHE A 110 6.62 6.97 14.28
C PHE A 110 6.62 6.43 15.70
N GLY A 111 7.65 5.66 16.08
CA GLY A 111 7.66 4.92 17.34
C GLY A 111 6.82 3.64 17.30
N LEU A 112 6.33 3.24 16.12
CA LEU A 112 5.42 2.11 15.93
C LEU A 112 5.86 1.27 14.74
N THR A 113 5.84 -0.05 14.89
CA THR A 113 5.89 -0.99 13.75
C THR A 113 4.62 -0.87 12.91
N PRO A 114 4.63 -1.30 11.62
CA PRO A 114 3.43 -1.26 10.77
C PRO A 114 2.23 -1.99 11.39
N SER A 115 2.47 -3.10 12.10
CA SER A 115 1.43 -3.87 12.80
C SER A 115 0.85 -3.11 14.00
N GLU A 116 1.69 -2.43 14.78
CA GLU A 116 1.23 -1.54 15.87
C GLU A 116 0.44 -0.35 15.33
N TYR A 117 0.94 0.24 14.25
CA TYR A 117 0.32 1.39 13.63
C TYR A 117 -1.08 1.03 13.08
N LYS A 118 -1.22 -0.14 12.44
CA LYS A 118 -2.54 -0.66 12.06
C LYS A 118 -3.49 -0.79 13.26
N ARG A 119 -3.00 -1.23 14.43
CA ARG A 119 -3.82 -1.29 15.66
C ARG A 119 -4.24 0.09 16.15
N VAL A 120 -3.34 1.08 16.15
CA VAL A 120 -3.67 2.47 16.51
C VAL A 120 -4.77 3.03 15.61
N LYS A 121 -4.70 2.73 14.31
CA LYS A 121 -5.73 3.13 13.33
C LYS A 121 -6.95 2.21 13.32
N GLY A 122 -7.00 1.13 14.10
CA GLY A 122 -8.13 0.18 14.09
C GLY A 122 -8.35 -0.51 12.74
N LEU A 123 -7.27 -0.86 12.05
CA LEU A 123 -7.26 -1.60 10.78
C LEU A 123 -7.03 -3.09 11.04
N LYS A 124 -7.69 -3.95 10.26
CA LYS A 124 -7.53 -5.41 10.34
C LYS A 124 -6.80 -5.95 9.11
N ARG A 125 -7.35 -5.71 7.93
CA ARG A 125 -6.84 -6.27 6.65
C ARG A 125 -6.42 -5.18 5.68
N GLU A 126 -6.81 -3.95 5.95
CA GLU A 126 -6.59 -2.80 5.10
C GLU A 126 -5.11 -2.41 5.02
N ASN A 127 -4.75 -1.74 3.92
CA ASN A 127 -3.42 -1.17 3.74
C ASN A 127 -3.27 0.04 4.67
N LEU A 128 -2.19 0.10 5.44
CA LEU A 128 -1.95 1.18 6.40
C LEU A 128 -1.85 2.55 5.71
N ARG A 129 -1.09 2.63 4.60
CA ARG A 129 -0.82 3.88 3.88
C ARG A 129 -2.06 4.45 3.22
N ASP A 130 -3.01 3.60 2.86
CA ASP A 130 -4.31 4.03 2.32
C ASP A 130 -5.23 4.67 3.37
N HIS A 131 -4.83 4.65 4.65
CA HIS A 131 -5.55 5.25 5.78
C HIS A 131 -4.70 6.24 6.59
N MET A 132 -3.51 6.58 6.09
CA MET A 132 -2.65 7.62 6.64
C MET A 132 -3.12 9.01 6.18
N ASN A 133 -3.03 9.97 7.09
CA ASN A 133 -3.21 11.39 6.77
C ASN A 133 -1.98 11.93 6.01
N ASP A 134 -2.09 13.18 5.55
CA ASP A 134 -1.05 13.82 4.74
C ASP A 134 0.32 13.84 5.42
N LEU A 135 0.40 14.20 6.70
CA LEU A 135 1.66 14.26 7.43
C LEU A 135 2.23 12.85 7.64
N GLU A 136 1.40 11.87 7.95
CA GLU A 136 1.82 10.48 8.10
C GLU A 136 2.41 9.93 6.78
N LEU A 137 1.82 10.26 5.63
CA LEU A 137 2.39 9.91 4.32
C LEU A 137 3.72 10.65 4.05
N ILE A 138 3.79 11.95 4.34
CA ILE A 138 5.01 12.75 4.14
C ILE A 138 6.18 12.22 4.97
N PHE A 139 5.97 11.93 6.25
CA PHE A 139 7.04 11.39 7.10
C PHE A 139 7.41 9.96 6.72
N SER A 140 6.48 9.16 6.20
CA SER A 140 6.80 7.84 5.64
C SER A 140 7.72 7.97 4.42
N MET A 141 7.37 8.84 3.47
CA MET A 141 8.19 9.11 2.28
C MET A 141 9.57 9.66 2.66
N LEU A 142 9.64 10.57 3.63
CA LEU A 142 10.92 11.11 4.09
C LEU A 142 11.80 10.01 4.71
N GLY A 143 11.23 9.10 5.51
CA GLY A 143 11.99 8.00 6.10
C GLY A 143 12.50 7.01 5.06
N GLU A 144 11.68 6.70 4.06
CA GLU A 144 12.03 5.82 2.93
C GLU A 144 13.11 6.46 2.06
N ALA A 145 12.92 7.69 1.58
CA ALA A 145 13.89 8.40 0.77
C ALA A 145 15.23 8.63 1.50
N SER A 146 15.17 8.97 2.79
CA SER A 146 16.40 9.11 3.61
C SER A 146 17.13 7.79 3.77
N THR A 147 16.40 6.67 3.83
CA THR A 147 17.02 5.34 3.88
C THR A 147 17.74 5.04 2.58
N THR A 148 17.09 5.24 1.43
CA THR A 148 17.72 5.07 0.11
C THR A 148 18.99 5.91 -0.03
N GLU A 149 18.93 7.18 0.34
CA GLU A 149 20.08 8.09 0.26
C GLU A 149 21.25 7.61 1.13
N LEU A 150 20.97 7.15 2.36
CA LEU A 150 22.00 6.61 3.26
C LEU A 150 22.56 5.28 2.76
N THR A 151 21.72 4.40 2.22
CA THR A 151 22.14 3.15 1.59
C THR A 151 23.13 3.43 0.46
N ARG A 152 22.83 4.40 -0.41
CA ARG A 152 23.72 4.84 -1.51
C ARG A 152 25.01 5.46 -1.01
N THR A 153 24.90 6.42 -0.09
CA THR A 153 26.05 7.20 0.41
C THR A 153 27.05 6.32 1.17
N ARG A 154 26.55 5.34 1.93
CA ARG A 154 27.39 4.44 2.74
C ARG A 154 27.76 3.16 2.00
N ASP A 155 27.27 3.00 0.76
CA ASP A 155 27.44 1.80 -0.05
C ASP A 155 27.01 0.51 0.68
N THR A 156 25.92 0.55 1.46
CA THR A 156 25.58 -0.55 2.37
C THR A 156 25.29 -1.85 1.62
N GLN A 157 25.79 -2.97 2.12
CA GLN A 157 25.62 -4.29 1.51
C GLN A 157 24.92 -5.28 2.47
N GLY A 158 24.08 -6.13 1.90
CA GLY A 158 23.36 -7.16 2.62
C GLY A 158 22.37 -6.61 3.65
N PHE A 159 21.79 -7.51 4.44
CA PHE A 159 20.69 -7.17 5.34
C PHE A 159 21.10 -6.28 6.52
N ASP A 160 22.20 -6.62 7.21
CA ASP A 160 22.54 -5.98 8.48
C ASP A 160 22.95 -4.50 8.31
N GLU A 161 23.70 -4.18 7.26
CA GLU A 161 24.08 -2.80 6.98
C GLU A 161 22.86 -1.96 6.53
N ASN A 162 22.02 -2.53 5.66
CA ASN A 162 20.77 -1.89 5.24
C ASN A 162 19.79 -1.72 6.41
N LYS A 163 19.84 -2.57 7.43
CA LYS A 163 19.07 -2.42 8.66
C LYS A 163 19.50 -1.20 9.46
N GLU A 164 20.79 -0.92 9.55
CA GLU A 164 21.27 0.30 10.19
C GLU A 164 20.94 1.55 9.36
N ALA A 165 21.06 1.49 8.03
CA ALA A 165 20.59 2.56 7.14
C ALA A 165 19.09 2.84 7.30
N ALA A 166 18.25 1.78 7.39
CA ALA A 166 16.81 1.88 7.62
C ALA A 166 16.46 2.54 8.96
N LYS A 167 17.17 2.20 10.04
CA LYS A 167 17.01 2.85 11.34
C LYS A 167 17.38 4.33 11.26
N ASP A 168 18.49 4.66 10.61
CA ASP A 168 18.98 6.03 10.52
C ASP A 168 18.10 6.91 9.62
N GLY A 169 17.67 6.41 8.46
CA GLY A 169 16.71 7.09 7.59
C GLY A 169 15.38 7.33 8.30
N GLY A 170 14.90 6.30 9.02
CA GLY A 170 13.73 6.44 9.88
C GLY A 170 13.90 7.45 11.02
N LYS A 171 15.09 7.54 11.64
CA LYS A 171 15.41 8.54 12.69
C LYS A 171 15.41 9.96 12.14
N ILE A 172 15.91 10.19 10.92
CA ILE A 172 15.88 11.51 10.27
C ILE A 172 14.42 11.99 10.17
N ALA A 173 13.55 11.16 9.61
CA ALA A 173 12.12 11.48 9.52
C ALA A 173 11.46 11.59 10.90
N GLY A 174 11.85 10.75 11.86
CA GLY A 174 11.35 10.79 13.23
C GLY A 174 11.74 12.06 13.98
N ASN A 175 12.95 12.58 13.76
CA ASN A 175 13.43 13.83 14.33
C ASN A 175 12.69 15.02 13.71
N ALA A 176 12.52 15.04 12.39
CA ALA A 176 11.72 16.06 11.70
C ALA A 176 10.26 16.05 12.20
N ARG A 177 9.66 14.87 12.36
CA ARG A 177 8.33 14.71 12.94
C ARG A 177 8.26 15.29 14.34
N LYS A 178 9.16 14.90 15.24
CA LYS A 178 9.19 15.40 16.62
C LYS A 178 9.36 16.91 16.69
N ALA A 179 10.21 17.49 15.83
CA ALA A 179 10.39 18.93 15.75
C ALA A 179 9.10 19.64 15.32
N LEU A 180 8.39 19.10 14.32
CA LEU A 180 7.08 19.63 13.91
C LEU A 180 6.04 19.51 15.02
N GLU A 181 5.95 18.35 15.70
CA GLU A 181 5.00 18.14 16.81
C GLU A 181 5.28 19.11 17.97
N ALA A 182 6.55 19.35 18.31
CA ALA A 182 6.95 20.27 19.37
C ALA A 182 6.57 21.73 19.04
N LYS A 183 6.71 22.16 17.78
CA LYS A 183 6.36 23.52 17.35
C LYS A 183 4.86 23.72 17.14
N SER A 184 4.16 22.71 16.65
CA SER A 184 2.72 22.79 16.33
C SER A 184 1.80 22.43 17.49
N GLY A 185 2.31 21.71 18.51
CA GLY A 185 1.52 21.18 19.62
C GLY A 185 0.61 20.01 19.24
N LYS A 186 0.61 19.55 17.99
CA LYS A 186 -0.25 18.48 17.48
C LYS A 186 0.55 17.22 17.18
N LYS A 187 0.00 16.05 17.51
CA LYS A 187 0.58 14.76 17.14
C LYS A 187 0.30 14.43 15.68
N VAL A 188 1.31 13.91 14.99
CA VAL A 188 1.20 13.45 13.59
C VAL A 188 0.48 12.10 13.53
N VAL A 189 0.86 11.18 14.43
CA VAL A 189 0.21 9.88 14.56
C VAL A 189 -1.14 10.08 15.22
N SER A 190 -2.21 9.71 14.52
CA SER A 190 -3.58 9.79 15.04
C SER A 190 -4.38 8.51 14.80
N LYS A 191 -5.41 8.30 15.63
CA LYS A 191 -6.40 7.24 15.47
C LYS A 191 -7.36 7.51 14.31
N GLU A 192 -7.34 8.73 13.77
CA GLU A 192 -8.19 9.10 12.65
C GLU A 192 -7.80 8.28 11.42
N LYS A 193 -8.81 7.66 10.83
CA LYS A 193 -8.67 6.99 9.54
C LYS A 193 -8.85 8.07 8.48
N PHE A 194 -7.92 8.16 7.54
CA PHE A 194 -8.26 8.79 6.27
C PHE A 194 -9.32 7.89 5.62
N LEU A 195 -10.58 8.34 5.68
CA LEU A 195 -11.70 7.70 5.01
C LEU A 195 -12.05 8.56 3.80
N PRO A 196 -12.17 7.96 2.61
CA PRO A 196 -12.91 8.59 1.53
C PRO A 196 -14.32 8.91 2.05
N GLY A 197 -14.77 10.14 1.79
CA GLY A 197 -15.92 10.73 2.45
C GLY A 197 -17.15 9.81 2.52
N ARG A 198 -17.62 9.53 3.73
CA ARG A 198 -19.06 9.60 3.98
C ARG A 198 -19.47 11.07 3.97
N THR A 199 -19.57 11.67 2.78
CA THR A 199 -20.58 12.73 2.58
C THR A 199 -21.94 12.05 2.47
N ALA A 200 -22.37 11.40 3.55
CA ALA A 200 -23.73 10.91 3.69
C ALA A 200 -24.61 12.06 4.18
N LYS A 201 -25.13 12.84 3.22
CA LYS A 201 -26.50 13.40 3.15
C LYS A 201 -26.52 14.59 2.18
N GLY A 202 -26.35 14.30 0.89
CA GLY A 202 -27.17 15.01 -0.09
C GLY A 202 -28.61 14.58 0.16
N ARG A 203 -29.40 15.48 0.77
CA ARG A 203 -30.86 15.42 0.71
C ARG A 203 -31.24 15.28 -0.77
N LEU A 204 -31.63 14.09 -1.19
CA LEU A 204 -32.58 13.98 -2.29
C LEU A 204 -33.88 14.55 -1.74
N ASN A 205 -34.10 15.84 -1.98
CA ASN A 205 -35.42 16.42 -1.86
C ASN A 205 -36.32 15.71 -2.87
N LYS A 206 -37.52 15.36 -2.39
CA LYS A 206 -38.65 14.90 -3.17
C LYS A 206 -38.97 15.86 -4.32
#